data_AF-A0A382QW07-F1
#
_entry.id   AF-A0A382QW07-F1
#
_cell.length_a   1.000
_cell.length_b   1.000
_cell.length_c   1.000
_cell.angle_alpha   90.00
_cell.angle_beta   90.00
_cell.angle_gamma   90.00
#
_symmetry.space_group_name_H-M   'P 1'
#
loop_
_entity.id
_entity.type
_entity.pdbx_description
1 polymer ?
#
loop_
_entity_poly.entity_id
_entity_poly.type
_entity_poly.pdbx_seq_one_letter_code
_entity_poly.pdbx_strand_id
1 'polypeptide(L)' 'VGNDIVNRFNSDHCFDKNNGKYQVDLQRIAKEQLHQFGFMKEKITLISECTYCEDGKYHSYRRDGDNAGRMIALLGWV' A
#
# COMPACT_ATOMS: atom_id res chain seq x y z
N VAL A 1 -5.04 -9.17 -4.29
CA VAL A 1 -5.24 -10.07 -3.13
C VAL A 1 -6.34 -11.06 -3.49
N GLY A 2 -6.27 -12.31 -3.04
CA GLY A 2 -7.31 -13.32 -3.27
C GLY A 2 -8.39 -13.28 -2.18
N ASN A 3 -9.42 -14.12 -2.36
CA ASN A 3 -10.52 -14.30 -1.39
C ASN A 3 -10.05 -14.75 0.00
N ASP A 4 -8.94 -15.48 0.05
CA ASP A 4 -8.33 -16.02 1.26
C ASP A 4 -7.86 -14.93 2.24
N ILE A 5 -7.51 -13.75 1.72
CA ILE A 5 -6.92 -12.68 2.52
C ILE A 5 -7.74 -11.38 2.46
N VAL A 6 -8.58 -11.16 1.44
CA VAL A 6 -9.33 -9.89 1.27
C VAL A 6 -10.15 -9.51 2.50
N ASN A 7 -10.74 -10.50 3.19
CA ASN A 7 -11.57 -10.30 4.38
C ASN A 7 -10.79 -9.79 5.60
N ARG A 8 -9.45 -9.69 5.52
CA ARG A 8 -8.60 -9.10 6.57
C ARG A 8 -8.45 -7.58 6.41
N PHE A 9 -8.94 -7.01 5.32
CA PHE A 9 -8.88 -5.58 5.04
C PHE A 9 -10.27 -4.94 5.14
N ASN A 10 -10.31 -3.62 5.36
CA ASN A 10 -11.57 -2.87 5.27
C ASN A 10 -12.10 -2.91 3.83
N SER A 11 -13.36 -3.34 3.68
CA SER A 11 -14.05 -3.47 2.39
C SER A 11 -14.12 -2.16 1.61
N ASP A 12 -14.18 -1.01 2.29
CA ASP A 12 -14.27 0.32 1.65
C ASP A 12 -13.02 0.68 0.83
N HIS A 13 -11.94 -0.08 1.01
CA HIS A 13 -10.65 0.09 0.33
C HIS A 13 -10.25 -1.14 -0.49
N CYS A 14 -11.20 -2.04 -0.74
CA CYS A 14 -11.02 -3.22 -1.58
C CYS A 14 -11.89 -3.11 -2.83
N PHE A 15 -11.27 -3.18 -4.00
CA PHE A 15 -11.91 -3.06 -5.30
C PHE A 15 -11.88 -4.41 -6.01
N ASP A 16 -13.04 -4.96 -6.32
CA ASP A 16 -13.14 -6.22 -7.07
C ASP A 16 -12.62 -6.02 -8.51
N LYS A 17 -11.77 -6.94 -8.97
CA LYS A 17 -11.27 -6.97 -10.35
C LYS A 17 -12.09 -7.88 -11.27
N ASN A 18 -13.22 -8.39 -10.80
CA ASN A 18 -14.12 -9.31 -11.51
C ASN A 18 -13.43 -10.60 -12.01
N ASN A 19 -12.40 -11.05 -11.29
CA ASN A 19 -11.64 -12.26 -11.63
C ASN A 19 -11.23 -13.06 -10.39
N GLY A 20 -11.99 -12.94 -9.31
CA GLY A 20 -11.69 -13.57 -8.01
C GLY A 20 -10.48 -12.94 -7.30
N LYS A 21 -10.01 -11.77 -7.74
CA LYS A 21 -8.97 -10.99 -7.08
C LYS A 21 -9.45 -9.57 -6.82
N TYR A 22 -8.87 -8.99 -5.78
CA TYR A 22 -9.14 -7.63 -5.34
C TYR A 22 -7.88 -6.77 -5.46
N GLN A 23 -8.08 -5.52 -5.86
CA GLN A 23 -7.11 -4.46 -5.65
C GLN A 23 -7.37 -3.84 -4.28
N VAL A 24 -6.34 -3.72 -3.46
CA VAL A 24 -6.44 -3.19 -2.09
C VAL A 24 -5.61 -1.91 -2.02
N ASP A 25 -6.21 -0.81 -1.56
CA ASP A 25 -5.51 0.44 -1.33
C ASP A 25 -4.93 0.48 0.08
N LEU A 26 -3.71 -0.04 0.21
CA LEU A 26 -3.01 -0.13 1.50
C LEU A 26 -2.67 1.24 2.08
N GLN A 27 -2.44 2.26 1.23
CA GLN A 27 -2.11 3.60 1.70
C GLN A 27 -3.33 4.27 2.35
N ARG A 28 -4.52 4.15 1.75
CA ARG A 28 -5.76 4.67 2.34
C ARG A 28 -6.13 3.94 3.62
N ILE A 29 -5.98 2.62 3.67
CA ILE A 29 -6.19 1.84 4.89
C ILE A 29 -5.29 2.37 6.02
N ALA A 30 -4.00 2.56 5.75
CA ALA A 30 -3.07 3.11 6.75
C ALA A 30 -3.45 4.53 7.19
N LYS A 31 -3.88 5.40 6.27
CA LYS A 31 -4.35 6.76 6.60
C LYS A 31 -5.57 6.75 7.52
N GLU A 32 -6.57 5.91 7.23
CA GLU A 32 -7.76 5.80 8.10
C GLU A 32 -7.41 5.19 9.45
N GLN A 33 -6.51 4.20 9.52
CA GLN A 33 -6.02 3.65 10.79
C GLN A 33 -5.30 4.69 11.63
N LEU A 34 -4.40 5.49 11.03
CA LEU A 34 -3.76 6.61 11.71
C LEU A 34 -4.79 7.63 12.21
N HIS A 35 -5.79 7.95 11.39
CA HIS A 35 -6.85 8.85 11.83
C HIS A 35 -7.63 8.31 13.03
N GLN A 36 -7.97 7.02 13.03
CA GLN A 36 -8.61 6.34 14.16
C GLN A 36 -7.76 6.36 15.43
N PHE A 37 -6.43 6.41 15.31
CA PHE A 37 -5.50 6.60 16.43
C PHE A 37 -5.37 8.06 16.89
N GLY A 38 -6.15 8.98 16.34
CA GLY A 38 -6.19 10.38 16.76
C GLY A 38 -5.32 11.32 15.94
N PHE A 39 -4.68 10.85 14.88
CA PHE A 39 -3.93 11.73 13.98
C PHE A 39 -4.89 12.56 13.10
N MET A 40 -4.58 13.84 12.93
CA MET A 40 -5.33 14.73 12.04
C MET A 40 -5.08 14.35 10.57
N LYS A 41 -6.14 14.23 9.76
CA LYS A 41 -6.03 13.81 8.35
C LYS A 41 -5.16 14.77 7.52
N GLU A 42 -5.13 16.04 7.91
CA GLU A 42 -4.37 17.13 7.29
C GLU A 42 -2.87 17.03 7.59
N LYS A 43 -2.48 16.26 8.60
CA LYS A 43 -1.08 15.97 8.95
C LYS A 43 -0.56 14.68 8.33
N ILE A 44 -1.39 13.96 7.56
CA ILE A 44 -1.03 12.71 6.89
C ILE A 44 -0.98 12.95 5.38
N THR A 45 0.24 12.93 4.83
CA THR A 45 0.48 13.04 3.39
C THR A 45 0.52 11.66 2.76
N LEU A 46 -0.28 11.46 1.71
CA LEU A 46 -0.17 10.30 0.84
C LEU A 46 0.66 10.65 -0.38
N ILE A 47 1.47 9.70 -0.84
CA ILE A 47 2.23 9.84 -2.07
C ILE A 47 1.52 9.07 -3.19
N SER A 48 1.43 9.67 -4.38
CA SER A 48 0.85 9.03 -5.57
C SER A 48 1.80 8.03 -6.24
N GLU A 49 2.88 7.66 -5.56
CA GLU A 49 3.95 6.79 -6.04
C GLU A 49 3.53 5.32 -5.95
N CYS A 50 3.90 4.52 -6.96
CA CYS A 50 3.58 3.09 -7.03
C CYS A 50 4.83 2.28 -7.37
N THR A 51 5.32 1.48 -6.43
CA THR A 51 6.55 0.67 -6.62
C THR A 51 6.42 -0.32 -7.78
N TYR A 52 5.22 -0.88 -8.01
CA TYR A 52 4.96 -1.78 -9.13
C TYR A 52 4.92 -1.05 -10.48
N CYS A 53 4.37 0.15 -10.52
CA CYS A 53 4.06 0.89 -11.74
C CYS A 53 5.30 1.63 -12.28
N GLU A 54 6.09 2.22 -11.38
CA GLU A 54 7.24 3.06 -11.71
C GLU A 54 8.51 2.20 -11.83
N ASP A 55 8.61 1.46 -12.94
CA ASP A 55 9.79 0.69 -13.27
C ASP A 55 11.03 1.58 -13.44
N GLY A 56 12.20 1.08 -13.03
CA GLY A 56 13.45 1.84 -13.01
C GLY A 56 13.60 2.85 -11.86
N LYS A 57 12.50 3.31 -11.24
CA LYS A 57 12.56 4.19 -10.03
C LYS A 57 12.53 3.41 -8.73
N TYR A 58 11.75 2.33 -8.66
CA TYR A 58 11.58 1.49 -7.47
C TYR A 58 11.75 0.00 -7.76
N HIS A 59 12.31 -0.73 -6.79
CA HIS A 59 12.21 -2.20 -6.78
C HIS A 59 10.81 -2.65 -6.37
N SER A 60 10.30 -3.71 -6.99
CA SER A 60 8.97 -4.25 -6.69
C SER A 60 8.98 -5.77 -6.67
N TYR A 61 8.82 -6.37 -5.49
CA TYR A 61 8.70 -7.82 -5.36
C TYR A 61 7.54 -8.39 -6.18
N ARG A 62 6.43 -7.65 -6.28
CA ARG A 62 5.26 -8.09 -7.06
C ARG A 62 5.53 -8.12 -8.57
N ARG A 63 6.45 -7.30 -9.07
CA ARG A 63 6.82 -7.23 -10.48
C ARG A 63 7.99 -8.17 -10.79
N ASP A 64 9.04 -8.11 -9.98
CA ASP A 64 10.35 -8.69 -10.28
C ASP A 64 10.63 -10.01 -9.51
N GLY A 65 9.73 -10.38 -8.58
CA GLY A 65 9.85 -11.60 -7.77
C GLY A 65 11.12 -11.62 -6.93
N ASP A 66 11.79 -12.78 -6.87
CA ASP A 66 13.00 -12.98 -6.07
C ASP A 66 14.20 -12.15 -6.56
N ASN A 67 14.14 -11.61 -7.78
CA ASN A 67 15.16 -10.71 -8.32
C ASN A 67 14.98 -9.24 -7.87
N ALA A 68 13.87 -8.91 -7.20
CA ALA A 68 13.64 -7.55 -6.72
C ALA A 68 14.70 -7.16 -5.66
N GLY A 69 15.30 -5.99 -5.82
CA GLY A 69 16.03 -5.31 -4.75
C GLY A 69 15.12 -4.84 -3.61
N ARG A 70 15.66 -4.05 -2.67
CA ARG A 70 14.90 -3.47 -1.55
C ARG A 70 15.30 -2.01 -1.34
N MET A 71 14.31 -1.14 -1.17
CA MET A 71 14.51 0.24 -0.74
C MET A 71 14.43 0.33 0.78
N ILE A 72 15.06 1.37 1.35
CA ILE A 72 15.01 1.68 2.77
C ILE A 72 14.42 3.08 2.95
N ALA A 73 13.47 3.24 3.87
CA ALA A 73 13.02 4.54 4.36
C ALA A 73 13.70 4.81 5.70
N LEU A 74 14.40 5.95 5.82
CA LEU A 74 15.13 6.34 7.02
C LEU A 74 14.52 7.63 7.58
N LEU A 75 14.19 7.62 8.86
CA LEU A 75 13.79 8.80 9.63
C LEU A 75 14.72 8.91 10.83
N GLY A 76 15.30 10.09 11.04
CA GLY A 76 16.21 10.36 12.14
C GLY A 76 16.01 11.76 12.66
N TRP A 77 16.35 11.94 13.92
CA TRP A 77 16.55 13.25 14.54
C TRP A 77 18.04 13.44 14.73
N VAL A 78 18.56 14.62 14.41
CA VAL A 78 19.96 15.00 14.61
C VAL A 78 20.10 15.77 15.91
#